data_AF-A0A821G4U9-F1
#
_entry.id   AF-A0A821G4U9-F1
#
_cell.length_a   1.000
_cell.length_b   1.000
_cell.length_c   1.000
_cell.angle_alpha   90.00
_cell.angle_beta   90.00
_cell.angle_gamma   90.00
#
_symmetry.space_group_name_H-M   'P 1'
#
loop_
_entity.id
_entity.type
_entity.pdbx_description
1 polymer ?
#
loop_
_entity_poly.entity_id
_entity_poly.type
_entity_poly.pdbx_seq_one_letter_code
_entity_poly.pdbx_strand_id
1 'polypeptide(L)'
;MNLKRHIEDSPQPVKKIYREKLISLYTTAPQLAPFTPMFHEIKNSLYKARNTSYPPAPRTIDDVNVEGVWSKTLNGEQFVFNNSKHPIFETLKSLKQLSTSDHDHLFFDGTFKSCPNPFYQLYSVHSVNGPTYISMFNNILNLCHVNNICLNPNFIKIDFEQAAINAIKLIFPNAIIKG
;
A
#
# COMPACT_ATOMS: atom_id res chain seq x y z
N MET A 1 -20.79 -8.47 -19.05
CA MET A 1 -20.60 -8.91 -17.64
C MET A 1 -21.20 -7.86 -16.71
N ASN A 2 -22.08 -8.26 -15.79
CA ASN A 2 -22.71 -7.39 -14.80
C ASN A 2 -21.66 -6.91 -13.78
N LEU A 3 -21.52 -5.59 -13.59
CA LEU A 3 -20.51 -5.00 -12.70
C LEU A 3 -20.57 -5.56 -11.28
N LYS A 4 -21.78 -5.82 -10.75
CA LYS A 4 -21.96 -6.36 -9.39
C LYS A 4 -21.42 -7.79 -9.28
N ARG A 5 -21.72 -8.65 -10.26
CA ARG A 5 -21.21 -10.02 -10.31
C ARG A 5 -19.69 -10.05 -10.36
N HIS A 6 -19.08 -9.19 -11.18
CA HIS A 6 -17.62 -9.09 -11.23
C HIS A 6 -17.03 -8.57 -9.90
N ILE A 7 -17.75 -7.70 -9.18
CA ILE A 7 -17.35 -7.26 -7.85
C ILE A 7 -17.44 -8.39 -6.84
N GLU A 8 -18.48 -9.22 -6.86
CA GLU A 8 -18.66 -10.36 -5.97
C GLU A 8 -17.49 -11.35 -6.09
N ASP A 9 -17.08 -11.67 -7.33
CA ASP A 9 -16.10 -12.70 -7.64
C ASP A 9 -14.62 -12.24 -7.57
N SER A 10 -14.39 -10.92 -7.55
CA SER A 10 -13.03 -10.37 -7.66
C SER A 10 -12.47 -9.96 -6.29
N PRO A 11 -11.22 -10.30 -5.93
CA PRO A 11 -10.58 -9.78 -4.72
C PRO A 11 -10.11 -8.33 -4.86
N GLN A 12 -10.15 -7.75 -6.07
CA GLN A 12 -9.65 -6.40 -6.33
C GLN A 12 -10.50 -5.31 -5.64
N PRO A 13 -9.92 -4.12 -5.36
CA PRO A 13 -10.67 -3.00 -4.80
C PRO A 13 -11.85 -2.59 -5.69
N VAL A 14 -13.03 -2.42 -5.10
CA VAL A 14 -14.28 -2.07 -5.81
C VAL A 14 -14.11 -0.83 -6.69
N LYS A 15 -13.39 0.19 -6.21
CA LYS A 15 -13.11 1.43 -6.96
C LYS A 15 -12.22 1.19 -8.18
N LYS A 16 -11.27 0.25 -8.11
CA LYS A 16 -10.41 -0.14 -9.24
C LYS A 16 -11.24 -0.83 -10.31
N ILE A 17 -12.03 -1.82 -9.93
CA ILE A 17 -12.96 -2.55 -10.82
C ILE A 17 -13.89 -1.56 -11.54
N TYR A 18 -14.47 -0.62 -10.80
CA TYR A 18 -15.34 0.41 -11.37
C TYR A 18 -14.62 1.30 -12.39
N ARG A 19 -13.38 1.74 -12.09
CA ARG A 19 -12.57 2.55 -13.01
C ARG A 19 -12.22 1.78 -14.28
N GLU A 20 -11.80 0.53 -14.17
CA GLU A 20 -11.51 -0.33 -15.32
C GLU A 20 -12.75 -0.51 -16.21
N LYS A 21 -13.92 -0.67 -15.59
CA LYS A 21 -15.19 -0.75 -16.31
C LYS A 21 -15.53 0.55 -17.03
N LEU A 22 -15.32 1.70 -16.39
CA LEU A 22 -15.49 3.01 -17.02
C LEU A 22 -14.57 3.16 -18.23
N ILE A 23 -13.27 2.89 -18.06
CA ILE A 23 -12.29 2.98 -19.15
C ILE A 23 -12.72 2.09 -20.33
N SER A 24 -13.11 0.84 -20.05
CA SER A 24 -13.64 -0.07 -21.06
C SER A 24 -14.87 0.51 -21.78
N LEU A 25 -15.80 1.16 -21.07
CA LEU A 25 -16.97 1.79 -21.69
C LEU A 25 -16.59 2.97 -22.58
N TYR A 26 -15.65 3.82 -22.16
CA TYR A 26 -15.12 4.90 -23.00
C TYR A 26 -14.48 4.37 -24.29
N THR A 27 -13.93 3.16 -24.28
CA THR A 27 -13.34 2.54 -25.48
C THR A 27 -14.37 1.82 -26.36
N THR A 28 -15.31 1.07 -25.77
CA THR A 28 -16.20 0.18 -26.54
C THR A 28 -17.56 0.79 -26.86
N ALA A 29 -18.04 1.75 -26.06
CA ALA A 29 -19.33 2.42 -26.24
C ALA A 29 -19.28 3.87 -25.70
N PRO A 30 -18.49 4.76 -26.33
CA PRO A 30 -18.29 6.13 -25.85
C PRO A 30 -19.59 6.91 -25.64
N GLN A 31 -20.62 6.63 -26.44
CA GLN A 31 -21.94 7.24 -26.35
C GLN A 31 -22.68 6.93 -25.05
N LEU A 32 -22.34 5.83 -24.38
CA LEU A 32 -22.96 5.42 -23.11
C LEU A 32 -22.19 5.96 -21.89
N ALA A 33 -20.94 6.37 -22.07
CA ALA A 33 -20.08 6.79 -20.97
C ALA A 33 -20.63 8.01 -20.18
N PRO A 34 -21.19 9.06 -20.81
CA PRO A 34 -21.78 10.20 -20.10
C PRO A 34 -22.97 9.83 -19.21
N PHE A 35 -23.67 8.73 -19.51
CA PHE A 35 -24.82 8.26 -18.74
C PHE A 35 -24.42 7.29 -17.62
N THR A 36 -23.13 7.03 -17.43
CA THR A 36 -22.67 6.14 -16.36
C THR A 36 -22.66 6.90 -15.03
N PRO A 37 -23.35 6.40 -13.98
CA PRO A 37 -23.43 7.09 -12.70
C PRO A 37 -22.06 7.19 -12.05
N MET A 38 -21.77 8.29 -11.37
CA MET A 38 -20.54 8.51 -10.63
C MET A 38 -20.36 7.47 -9.52
N PHE A 39 -19.10 7.17 -9.18
CA PHE A 39 -18.78 6.13 -8.19
C PHE A 39 -19.51 6.34 -6.86
N HIS A 40 -19.61 7.58 -6.37
CA HIS A 40 -20.26 7.87 -5.09
C HIS A 40 -21.77 7.55 -5.10
N GLU A 41 -22.43 7.63 -6.26
CA GLU A 41 -23.86 7.36 -6.41
C GLU A 41 -24.16 5.86 -6.28
N ILE A 42 -23.26 5.01 -6.78
CA ILE A 42 -23.42 3.57 -6.76
C ILE A 42 -22.59 2.86 -5.68
N LYS A 43 -21.70 3.58 -4.97
CA LYS A 43 -20.76 3.03 -3.98
C LYS A 43 -21.43 2.03 -3.04
N ASN A 44 -22.51 2.43 -2.38
CA ASN A 44 -23.19 1.59 -1.39
C ASN A 44 -23.75 0.30 -2.04
N SER A 45 -24.27 0.38 -3.26
CA SER A 45 -24.78 -0.76 -4.01
C SER A 45 -23.68 -1.75 -4.36
N LEU A 46 -22.51 -1.23 -4.74
CA LEU A 46 -21.34 -2.04 -5.09
C LEU A 46 -20.73 -2.72 -3.85
N TYR A 47 -20.59 -1.99 -2.73
CA TYR A 47 -20.09 -2.58 -1.48
C TYR A 47 -21.09 -3.58 -0.88
N LYS A 48 -22.41 -3.36 -1.04
CA LYS A 48 -23.42 -4.36 -0.67
C LYS A 48 -23.25 -5.65 -1.47
N ALA A 49 -23.06 -5.55 -2.79
CA ALA A 49 -22.77 -6.71 -3.63
C ALA A 49 -21.46 -7.39 -3.20
N ARG A 50 -20.40 -6.65 -2.88
CA ARG A 50 -19.18 -7.25 -2.33
C ARG A 50 -19.42 -7.98 -1.01
N ASN A 51 -20.20 -7.40 -0.11
CA ASN A 51 -20.42 -7.97 1.21
C ASN A 51 -21.18 -9.31 1.19
N THR A 52 -21.86 -9.66 0.09
CA THR A 52 -22.49 -10.98 -0.02
C THR A 52 -21.49 -12.11 -0.25
N SER A 53 -20.26 -11.80 -0.71
CA SER A 53 -19.19 -12.79 -0.89
C SER A 53 -18.22 -12.88 0.29
N TYR A 54 -18.31 -11.98 1.27
CA TYR A 54 -17.48 -12.04 2.47
C TYR A 54 -18.07 -12.96 3.53
N PRO A 55 -17.21 -13.65 4.31
CA PRO A 55 -17.66 -14.35 5.52
C PRO A 55 -18.25 -13.36 6.53
N PRO A 56 -19.09 -13.84 7.46
CA PRO A 56 -19.59 -13.01 8.55
C PRO A 56 -18.41 -12.45 9.37
N ALA A 57 -18.59 -11.25 9.92
CA ALA A 57 -17.58 -10.65 10.78
C ALA A 57 -17.32 -11.54 12.02
N PRO A 58 -16.05 -11.80 12.38
CA PRO A 58 -15.71 -12.58 13.55
C PRO A 58 -16.21 -11.90 14.83
N ARG A 59 -16.67 -12.68 15.81
CA ARG A 59 -17.17 -12.17 17.10
C ARG A 59 -16.11 -12.28 18.18
N THR A 60 -15.33 -13.34 18.13
CA THR A 60 -14.24 -13.66 19.05
C THR A 60 -12.95 -13.90 18.29
N ILE A 61 -11.81 -13.77 18.97
CA ILE A 61 -10.49 -14.00 18.36
C ILE A 61 -10.39 -15.42 17.77
N ASP A 62 -11.03 -16.41 18.39
CA ASP A 62 -11.04 -17.79 17.93
C ASP A 62 -11.87 -17.99 16.65
N ASP A 63 -12.79 -17.07 16.32
CA ASP A 63 -13.54 -17.09 15.05
C ASP A 63 -12.70 -16.55 13.87
N VAL A 64 -11.56 -15.92 14.14
CA VAL A 64 -10.74 -15.31 13.09
C VAL A 64 -9.96 -16.38 12.36
N ASN A 65 -10.34 -16.60 11.10
CA ASN A 65 -9.66 -17.52 10.21
C ASN A 65 -9.52 -16.93 8.81
N VAL A 66 -8.29 -16.58 8.39
CA VAL A 66 -7.99 -15.96 7.10
C VAL A 66 -7.47 -17.00 6.11
N GLU A 67 -8.35 -17.51 5.26
CA GLU A 67 -8.05 -18.61 4.33
C GLU A 67 -8.34 -18.29 2.86
N GLY A 68 -7.98 -19.23 1.98
CA GLY A 68 -8.31 -19.18 0.57
C GLY A 68 -7.68 -17.97 -0.13
N VAL A 69 -8.48 -17.26 -0.92
CA VAL A 69 -8.03 -16.06 -1.66
C VAL A 69 -7.61 -14.91 -0.73
N TRP A 70 -8.09 -14.89 0.52
CA TRP A 70 -7.78 -13.84 1.50
C TRP A 70 -6.43 -14.05 2.19
N SER A 71 -5.90 -15.27 2.13
CA SER A 71 -4.57 -15.60 2.67
C SER A 71 -3.42 -15.23 1.72
N LYS A 72 -3.74 -14.67 0.54
CA LYS A 72 -2.79 -14.39 -0.54
C LYS A 72 -2.80 -12.91 -0.94
N THR A 73 -1.70 -12.44 -1.52
CA THR A 73 -1.63 -11.14 -2.18
C THR A 73 -2.45 -11.14 -3.47
N LEU A 74 -2.70 -9.96 -4.05
CA LEU A 74 -3.37 -9.84 -5.35
C LEU A 74 -2.61 -10.52 -6.50
N ASN A 75 -1.31 -10.79 -6.31
CA ASN A 75 -0.47 -11.52 -7.26
C ASN A 75 -0.35 -13.02 -6.92
N GLY A 76 -1.07 -13.50 -5.90
CA GLY A 76 -1.13 -14.91 -5.51
C GLY A 76 -0.04 -15.38 -4.55
N GLU A 77 0.82 -14.48 -4.05
CA GLU A 77 1.85 -14.83 -3.06
C GLU A 77 1.23 -15.10 -1.70
N GLN A 78 1.79 -16.02 -0.91
CA GLN A 78 1.34 -16.26 0.46
C GLN A 78 1.53 -14.98 1.30
N PHE A 79 0.47 -14.57 2.00
CA PHE A 79 0.44 -13.33 2.78
C PHE A 79 0.12 -13.54 4.27
N VAL A 80 -0.46 -14.67 4.66
CA VAL A 80 -0.73 -14.96 6.08
C VAL A 80 0.28 -16.01 6.57
N PHE A 81 1.13 -15.63 7.51
CA PHE A 81 2.18 -16.49 8.09
C PHE A 81 1.77 -17.15 9.39
N ASN A 82 1.01 -16.43 10.21
CA ASN A 82 0.32 -16.99 11.37
C ASN A 82 -1.16 -16.67 11.20
N ASN A 83 -2.00 -17.68 11.38
CA ASN A 83 -3.45 -17.56 11.27
C ASN A 83 -4.16 -17.97 12.58
N SER A 84 -3.43 -18.02 13.70
CA SER A 84 -3.97 -18.43 15.00
C SER A 84 -3.84 -17.31 16.01
N LYS A 85 -4.98 -16.87 16.56
CA LYS A 85 -5.17 -15.87 17.63
C LYS A 85 -4.59 -14.47 17.41
N HIS A 86 -3.45 -14.34 16.76
CA HIS A 86 -2.79 -13.09 16.41
C HIS A 86 -2.27 -13.23 14.98
N PRO A 87 -3.14 -13.00 13.97
CA PRO A 87 -2.75 -13.19 12.59
C PRO A 87 -1.57 -12.30 12.22
N ILE A 88 -0.56 -12.89 11.56
CA ILE A 88 0.61 -12.18 11.05
C ILE A 88 0.50 -12.14 9.54
N PHE A 89 0.40 -10.93 9.01
CA PHE A 89 0.32 -10.65 7.59
C PHE A 89 1.69 -10.22 7.09
N GLU A 90 2.31 -11.02 6.24
CA GLU A 90 3.62 -10.72 5.68
C GLU A 90 3.91 -11.50 4.39
N THR A 91 4.87 -11.04 3.59
CA THR A 91 5.42 -11.83 2.47
C THR A 91 6.84 -12.31 2.76
N LEU A 92 7.30 -13.40 2.13
CA LEU A 92 8.71 -13.81 2.20
C LEU A 92 9.66 -12.70 1.74
N LYS A 93 9.23 -11.89 0.75
CA LYS A 93 10.02 -10.77 0.26
C LYS A 93 10.19 -9.70 1.34
N SER A 94 9.12 -9.31 2.00
CA SER A 94 9.18 -8.35 3.11
C SER A 94 9.99 -8.88 4.29
N LEU A 95 9.84 -10.16 4.67
CA LEU A 95 10.65 -10.77 5.73
C LEU A 95 12.14 -10.73 5.38
N LYS A 96 12.48 -11.05 4.11
CA LYS A 96 13.85 -10.90 3.63
C LYS A 96 14.30 -9.45 3.76
N GLN A 97 13.49 -8.48 3.34
CA GLN A 97 13.82 -7.06 3.48
C GLN A 97 14.02 -6.62 4.94
N LEU A 98 13.19 -7.11 5.87
CA LEU A 98 13.36 -6.90 7.31
C LEU A 98 14.67 -7.53 7.83
N SER A 99 15.13 -8.63 7.23
CA SER A 99 16.35 -9.34 7.65
C SER A 99 17.64 -8.88 6.96
N THR A 100 17.55 -8.39 5.72
CA THR A 100 18.68 -7.99 4.87
C THR A 100 18.83 -6.47 4.83
N SER A 101 18.00 -5.73 5.55
CA SER A 101 18.24 -4.31 5.69
C SER A 101 19.55 -4.14 6.43
N ASP A 102 20.62 -3.80 5.70
CA ASP A 102 21.85 -3.17 6.22
C ASP A 102 21.54 -1.77 6.84
N HIS A 103 20.34 -1.61 7.42
CA HIS A 103 19.77 -0.38 7.94
C HIS A 103 19.30 -0.66 9.35
N ASP A 104 19.95 -0.01 10.30
CA ASP A 104 19.91 -0.23 11.75
C ASP A 104 18.55 0.05 12.42
N HIS A 105 17.47 0.27 11.65
CA HIS A 105 16.23 0.83 12.16
C HIS A 105 15.00 0.06 11.67
N LEU A 106 14.37 -0.61 12.63
CA LEU A 106 13.00 -1.10 12.53
C LEU A 106 12.07 -0.08 13.21
N PHE A 107 11.01 0.27 12.51
CA PHE A 107 9.96 1.14 13.02
C PHE A 107 8.77 0.30 13.42
N PHE A 108 8.27 0.56 14.62
CA PHE A 108 7.13 -0.13 15.16
C PHE A 108 6.04 0.89 15.42
N ASP A 109 4.87 0.69 14.82
CA ASP A 109 3.72 1.58 14.99
C ASP A 109 2.47 0.77 15.28
N GLY A 110 1.63 1.28 16.19
CA GLY A 110 0.44 0.62 16.67
C GLY A 110 -0.76 1.55 16.71
N THR A 111 -1.91 1.05 16.27
CA THR A 111 -3.17 1.81 16.31
C THR A 111 -4.30 0.99 16.92
N PHE A 112 -5.02 1.61 17.86
CA PHE A 112 -6.24 1.05 18.45
C PHE A 112 -7.48 1.44 17.63
N LYS A 113 -7.50 2.68 17.11
CA LYS A 113 -8.69 3.28 16.47
C LYS A 113 -9.12 2.55 15.20
N SER A 114 -8.17 2.03 14.43
CA SER A 114 -8.41 1.36 13.15
C SER A 114 -8.31 -0.15 13.24
N CYS A 115 -8.18 -0.70 14.45
CA CYS A 115 -8.06 -2.14 14.65
C CYS A 115 -9.41 -2.83 14.39
N PRO A 116 -9.46 -3.89 13.56
CA PRO A 116 -10.69 -4.62 13.33
C PRO A 116 -11.08 -5.44 14.57
N ASN A 117 -12.36 -5.37 14.97
CA ASN A 117 -12.94 -6.30 15.95
C ASN A 117 -12.71 -7.75 15.45
N PRO A 118 -12.32 -8.71 16.30
CA PRO A 118 -12.26 -8.68 17.77
C PRO A 118 -10.92 -8.25 18.38
N PHE A 119 -9.98 -7.76 17.58
CA PHE A 119 -8.67 -7.34 18.07
C PHE A 119 -8.74 -5.96 18.74
N TYR A 120 -7.86 -5.75 19.72
CA TYR A 120 -7.75 -4.46 20.41
C TYR A 120 -6.78 -3.49 19.73
N GLN A 121 -5.72 -4.01 19.12
CA GLN A 121 -4.66 -3.20 18.52
C GLN A 121 -4.16 -3.84 17.23
N LEU A 122 -3.99 -3.03 16.20
CA LEU A 122 -3.22 -3.39 15.01
C LEU A 122 -1.81 -2.86 15.20
N TYR A 123 -0.82 -3.73 14.98
CA TYR A 123 0.59 -3.38 15.08
C TYR A 123 1.28 -3.63 13.75
N SER A 124 2.19 -2.74 13.38
CA SER A 124 2.92 -2.78 12.12
C SER A 124 4.41 -2.60 12.36
N VAL A 125 5.21 -3.36 11.63
CA VAL A 125 6.67 -3.32 11.65
C VAL A 125 7.14 -2.94 10.26
N HIS A 126 7.98 -1.91 10.18
CA HIS A 126 8.50 -1.40 8.92
C HIS A 126 10.01 -1.32 8.98
N SER A 127 10.68 -1.76 7.92
CA SER A 127 12.07 -1.37 7.65
C SER A 127 12.08 -0.27 6.62
N VAL A 128 12.88 0.77 6.84
CA VAL A 128 13.14 1.76 5.80
C VAL A 128 14.32 1.28 4.96
N ASN A 129 14.08 1.16 3.66
CA ASN A 129 15.13 0.82 2.71
C ASN A 129 15.91 2.10 2.36
N GLY A 130 17.07 2.33 2.98
CA GLY A 130 17.97 3.45 2.69
C GLY A 130 18.27 3.63 1.18
N PRO A 131 18.50 2.55 0.41
CA PRO A 131 18.59 2.55 -1.05
C PRO A 131 17.43 3.24 -1.77
N THR A 132 16.22 3.26 -1.20
CA THR A 132 15.08 3.97 -1.81
C THR A 132 15.31 5.47 -1.77
N TYR A 133 15.75 6.04 -0.64
CA TYR A 133 16.09 7.45 -0.55
C TYR A 133 17.30 7.80 -1.43
N ILE A 134 18.33 6.95 -1.41
CA ILE A 134 19.50 7.11 -2.27
C ILE A 134 19.08 7.12 -3.75
N SER A 135 18.27 6.14 -4.18
CA SER A 135 17.76 6.05 -5.53
C SER A 135 16.89 7.25 -5.90
N MET A 136 16.02 7.70 -5.00
CA MET A 136 15.18 8.88 -5.20
C MET A 136 16.03 10.13 -5.46
N PHE A 137 16.99 10.44 -4.57
CA PHE A 137 17.86 11.60 -4.73
C PHE A 137 18.76 11.50 -5.97
N ASN A 138 19.28 10.30 -6.29
CA ASN A 138 20.02 10.08 -7.52
C ASN A 138 19.17 10.28 -8.79
N ASN A 139 17.89 9.86 -8.76
CA ASN A 139 16.97 10.11 -9.86
C ASN A 139 16.70 11.61 -10.03
N ILE A 140 16.56 12.36 -8.93
CA ILE A 140 16.45 13.82 -8.97
C ILE A 140 17.71 14.44 -9.58
N LEU A 141 18.91 14.02 -9.14
CA LEU A 141 20.17 14.49 -9.71
C LEU A 141 20.29 14.18 -11.21
N ASN A 142 19.88 12.97 -11.62
CA ASN A 142 19.88 12.59 -13.03
C ASN A 142 18.91 13.46 -13.84
N LEU A 143 17.71 13.73 -13.32
CA LEU A 143 16.75 14.64 -13.95
C LEU A 143 17.32 16.07 -14.07
N CYS A 144 18.01 16.56 -13.04
CA CYS A 144 18.70 17.84 -13.11
C CYS A 144 19.77 17.82 -14.21
N HIS A 145 20.61 16.77 -14.22
CA HIS A 145 21.68 16.61 -15.21
C HIS A 145 21.17 16.59 -16.65
N VAL A 146 20.15 15.79 -16.98
CA VAL A 146 19.60 15.73 -18.35
C VAL A 146 18.91 17.03 -18.79
N ASN A 147 18.54 17.89 -17.84
CA ASN A 147 17.97 19.21 -18.10
C ASN A 147 19.00 20.35 -17.96
N ASN A 148 20.30 20.04 -17.83
CA ASN A 148 21.38 21.00 -17.61
C ASN A 148 21.18 21.92 -16.38
N ILE A 149 20.55 21.39 -15.33
CA ILE A 149 20.36 22.05 -14.04
C ILE A 149 21.41 21.53 -13.07
N CYS A 150 22.12 22.44 -12.39
CA CYS A 150 23.03 22.09 -11.31
C CYS A 150 22.31 22.20 -9.96
N LEU A 151 22.11 21.07 -9.28
CA LEU A 151 21.52 21.02 -7.94
C LEU A 151 22.62 20.79 -6.90
N ASN A 152 23.04 21.86 -6.21
CA ASN A 152 24.06 21.80 -5.16
C ASN A 152 23.63 22.65 -3.94
N PRO A 153 22.72 22.14 -3.10
CA PRO A 153 22.22 22.89 -1.95
C PRO A 153 23.27 22.98 -0.83
N ASN A 154 23.47 24.18 -0.27
CA ASN A 154 24.30 24.36 0.93
C ASN A 154 23.57 23.94 2.22
N PHE A 155 22.24 23.97 2.20
CA PHE A 155 21.39 23.64 3.34
C PHE A 155 20.24 22.75 2.89
N ILE A 156 19.96 21.69 3.65
CA ILE A 156 18.82 20.81 3.43
C ILE A 156 18.00 20.75 4.71
N LYS A 157 16.72 21.11 4.61
CA LYS A 157 15.74 20.98 5.70
C LYS A 157 14.92 19.73 5.48
N ILE A 158 14.87 18.85 6.47
CA ILE A 158 14.13 17.60 6.41
C ILE A 158 13.72 17.18 7.82
N ASP A 159 12.63 16.43 7.92
CA ASP A 159 12.23 15.80 9.18
C ASP A 159 13.33 14.86 9.70
N PHE A 160 13.26 14.50 10.99
CA PHE A 160 14.25 13.67 11.69
C PHE A 160 14.28 12.19 11.25
N GLU A 161 13.87 11.90 10.02
CA GLU A 161 13.91 10.56 9.45
C GLU A 161 15.36 10.16 9.12
N GLN A 162 15.94 9.33 10.00
CA GLN A 162 17.36 8.98 9.96
C GLN A 162 17.82 8.37 8.63
N ALA A 163 16.97 7.58 7.97
CA ALA A 163 17.31 6.98 6.68
C ALA A 163 17.43 8.03 5.56
N ALA A 164 16.55 9.03 5.54
CA ALA A 164 16.63 10.13 4.59
C ALA A 164 17.86 11.01 4.88
N ILE A 165 18.14 11.29 6.16
CA ILE A 165 19.35 12.00 6.60
C ILE A 165 20.61 11.27 6.13
N ASN A 166 20.69 9.96 6.31
CA ASN A 166 21.84 9.15 5.90
C ASN A 166 22.03 9.16 4.38
N ALA A 167 20.95 9.04 3.61
CA ALA A 167 21.00 9.14 2.14
C ALA A 167 21.47 10.52 1.67
N ILE A 168 20.99 11.60 2.31
CA ILE A 168 21.43 12.97 2.00
C ILE A 168 22.92 13.14 2.30
N LYS A 169 23.42 12.65 3.43
CA LYS A 169 24.85 12.73 3.76
C LYS A 169 25.73 12.03 2.73
N LEU A 170 25.25 10.95 2.13
CA LEU A 170 25.97 10.24 1.07
C LEU A 170 25.99 11.03 -0.25
N ILE A 171 24.87 11.67 -0.60
CA ILE A 171 24.68 12.29 -1.93
C ILE A 171 25.10 13.76 -1.95
N PHE A 172 24.87 14.49 -0.87
CA PHE A 172 25.22 15.89 -0.66
C PHE A 172 26.15 16.03 0.55
N PRO A 173 27.39 15.50 0.49
CA PRO A 173 28.28 15.43 1.65
C PRO A 173 28.65 16.80 2.23
N ASN A 174 28.55 17.86 1.42
CA ASN A 174 28.86 19.24 1.81
C ASN A 174 27.63 20.02 2.31
N ALA A 175 26.42 19.46 2.18
CA ALA A 175 25.21 20.14 2.61
C ALA A 175 25.03 20.06 4.12
N ILE A 176 24.65 21.19 4.74
CA ILE A 176 24.32 21.24 6.15
C ILE A 176 22.85 20.85 6.33
N ILE A 177 22.61 19.72 7.00
CA ILE A 177 21.27 19.23 7.31
C ILE A 177 20.73 19.94 8.55
N LYS A 178 19.50 20.46 8.47
CA LYS A 178 18.79 21.11 9.57
C LYS A 178 17.41 20.47 9.76
N GLY A 179 17.00 20.29 11.01
CA GLY A 179 15.62 20.00 11.38
C GLY A 179 14.75 21.25 11.42
#